data_AF-A0A5S9NQU6-F1
#
_entry.id   AF-A0A5S9NQU6-F1
#
_cell.length_a   1.000
_cell.length_b   1.000
_cell.length_c   1.000
_cell.angle_alpha   90.00
_cell.angle_beta   90.00
_cell.angle_gamma   90.00
#
_symmetry.space_group_name_H-M   'P 1'
#
loop_
_entity.id
_entity.type
_entity.pdbx_description
1 polymer ?
#
loop_
_entity_poly.entity_id
_entity_poly.type
_entity_poly.pdbx_seq_one_letter_code
_entity_poly.pdbx_strand_id
1 'polypeptide(L)' 'MIWFVRLLVLAGGVTLTGGAAAALAALLADAGLLGTCFEGACAYAAIFIAFPLLWLGLFAAFVTGWIWYARHRHRP' A
#
# COMPACT_ATOMS: atom_id res chain seq x y z
N MET A 1 -16.97 16.74 14.43
CA MET A 1 -16.06 17.12 13.31
C MET A 1 -14.76 16.33 13.26
N ILE A 2 -14.06 16.10 14.38
CA ILE A 2 -12.76 15.40 14.41
C ILE A 2 -12.76 13.97 13.84
N TRP A 3 -13.89 13.26 13.98
CA TRP A 3 -14.08 11.90 13.43
C TRP A 3 -14.07 11.88 11.90
N PHE A 4 -14.67 12.89 11.25
CA PHE A 4 -14.71 12.99 9.80
C PHE A 4 -13.31 13.18 9.21
N VAL A 5 -12.49 14.04 9.82
CA VAL A 5 -11.11 14.27 9.40
C VAL A 5 -10.27 12.98 9.53
N ARG A 6 -10.45 12.22 10.62
CA ARG A 6 -9.78 10.92 10.79
C ARG A 6 -10.18 9.92 9.71
N LEU A 7 -11.47 9.83 9.38
CA LEU A 7 -11.96 8.97 8.30
C LEU A 7 -11.38 9.38 6.94
N LEU A 8 -11.32 10.69 6.65
CA LEU A 8 -10.69 11.18 5.42
C LEU A 8 -9.20 10.84 5.34
N VAL A 9 -8.46 10.96 6.45
CA VAL A 9 -7.04 10.58 6.48
C VAL A 9 -6.86 9.08 6.26
N LEU A 10 -7.70 8.25 6.87
CA LEU A 10 -7.67 6.81 6.65
C LEU A 10 -8.03 6.46 5.21
N ALA A 11 -9.10 7.03 4.66
CA ALA A 11 -9.51 6.82 3.28
C ALA A 11 -8.42 7.26 2.28
N GLY A 12 -7.80 8.42 2.52
CA GLY A 12 -6.65 8.90 1.73
C GLY A 12 -5.43 8.00 1.88
N GLY A 13 -5.16 7.47 3.08
CA GLY A 13 -4.08 6.51 3.30
C GLY A 13 -4.31 5.20 2.56
N VAL A 14 -5.53 4.67 2.58
CA VAL A 14 -5.93 3.45 1.85
C VAL A 14 -5.70 3.63 0.34
N THR A 15 -6.19 4.74 -0.24
CA THR A 15 -6.05 4.98 -1.68
C THR A 15 -4.61 5.26 -2.09
N LEU A 16 -3.85 6.03 -1.30
CA LEU A 16 -2.44 6.34 -1.58
C LEU A 16 -1.58 5.08 -1.51
N THR A 17 -1.72 4.28 -0.45
CA THR A 17 -0.94 3.04 -0.28
C THR A 17 -1.33 1.97 -1.30
N GLY A 18 -2.62 1.89 -1.66
CA GLY A 18 -3.11 1.02 -2.72
C GLY A 18 -2.56 1.40 -4.08
N GLY A 19 -2.60 2.69 -4.44
CA GLY A 19 -2.03 3.19 -5.67
C GLY A 19 -0.52 2.95 -5.76
N ALA A 20 0.22 3.22 -4.69
CA ALA A 20 1.65 2.96 -4.61
C ALA A 20 1.98 1.46 -4.75
N ALA A 21 1.22 0.58 -4.08
CA ALA A 21 1.39 -0.85 -4.20
C ALA A 21 1.11 -1.37 -5.61
N ALA A 22 0.09 -0.84 -6.28
CA ALA A 22 -0.23 -1.19 -7.66
C ALA A 22 0.88 -0.75 -8.62
N ALA A 23 1.39 0.48 -8.47
CA ALA A 23 2.51 0.96 -9.27
C ALA A 23 3.78 0.12 -9.05
N LEU A 24 4.10 -0.22 -7.79
CA LEU A 24 5.23 -1.10 -7.47
C LEU A 24 5.06 -2.49 -8.06
N ALA A 25 3.88 -3.11 -7.92
CA ALA A 25 3.60 -4.42 -8.49
C ALA A 25 3.75 -4.45 -10.02
N ALA A 26 3.34 -3.38 -10.70
CA ALA A 26 3.55 -3.24 -12.14
C ALA A 26 5.03 -3.13 -12.51
N LEU A 27 5.82 -2.34 -11.76
CA LEU A 27 7.27 -2.24 -11.96
C LEU A 27 7.99 -3.57 -11.70
N LEU A 28 7.57 -4.33 -10.68
CA LEU A 28 8.09 -5.68 -10.37
C LEU A 28 7.78 -6.66 -11.51
N ALA A 29 6.61 -6.56 -12.13
CA ALA A 29 6.23 -7.37 -13.28
C ALA A 29 7.09 -7.03 -14.51
N ASP A 30 7.28 -5.75 -14.79
CA ASP A 30 8.08 -5.27 -15.92
C ASP A 30 9.57 -5.62 -15.77
N ALA A 31 10.08 -5.57 -14.54
CA ALA A 31 11.45 -5.97 -14.20
C ALA A 31 11.70 -7.49 -14.23
N GLY A 32 10.69 -8.31 -14.51
CA GLY A 32 10.81 -9.78 -14.53
C GLY A 32 11.06 -10.41 -13.16
N LEU A 33 10.87 -9.66 -12.07
CA LEU A 33 11.12 -10.12 -10.70
C LEU A 33 10.04 -11.07 -10.17
N LEU A 34 8.92 -11.20 -10.89
CA LEU A 34 7.82 -12.11 -10.56
C LEU A 34 7.99 -13.51 -11.18
N GLY A 35 9.11 -13.78 -11.86
CA GLY A 35 9.42 -15.07 -12.48
C GLY A 35 9.17 -15.08 -14.00
N THR A 36 9.13 -16.27 -14.60
CA THR A 36 8.94 -16.42 -16.05
C THR A 36 7.52 -16.03 -16.45
N CYS A 37 7.35 -14.89 -17.10
CA CYS A 37 6.09 -14.35 -17.62
C CYS A 37 5.53 -15.14 -18.82
N PHE A 38 5.34 -16.45 -18.71
CA PHE A 38 4.64 -17.23 -19.74
C PHE A 38 3.12 -17.00 -19.65
N GLU A 39 2.48 -16.74 -20.80
CA GLU A 39 1.02 -16.68 -20.98
C GLU A 39 0.24 -15.87 -19.92
N GLY A 40 0.63 -14.62 -19.65
CA GLY A 40 -0.15 -13.72 -18.79
C GLY A 40 -0.01 -13.97 -17.28
N ALA A 41 0.80 -14.96 -16.88
CA ALA A 41 1.08 -15.27 -15.48
C ALA A 41 1.68 -14.09 -14.69
N CYS A 42 2.37 -13.15 -15.35
CA CYS A 42 2.92 -11.96 -14.68
C CYS A 42 1.87 -10.94 -14.27
N ALA A 43 0.83 -10.73 -15.07
CA ALA A 43 -0.30 -9.88 -14.66
C ALA A 43 -1.05 -10.52 -13.48
N TYR A 44 -1.21 -11.85 -13.52
CA TYR A 44 -1.81 -12.60 -12.42
C TYR A 44 -0.96 -12.49 -11.13
N ALA A 45 0.33 -12.77 -11.20
CA ALA A 45 1.24 -12.66 -10.06
C ALA A 45 1.31 -11.23 -9.51
N ALA A 46 1.28 -10.22 -10.39
CA ALA A 46 1.29 -8.82 -9.98
C ALA A 46 0.03 -8.45 -9.17
N ILE A 47 -1.15 -8.85 -9.64
CA ILE A 47 -2.44 -8.46 -9.03
C ILE A 47 -2.76 -9.31 -7.80
N PHE A 48 -2.54 -10.63 -7.87
CA PHE A 48 -3.00 -11.56 -6.84
C PHE A 48 -1.94 -11.91 -5.80
N ILE A 49 -0.66 -11.65 -6.07
CA ILE A 49 0.44 -11.97 -5.14
C ILE A 49 1.17 -10.68 -4.71
N ALA A 50 1.79 -9.97 -5.65
CA ALA A 50 2.64 -8.83 -5.34
C ALA A 50 1.84 -7.65 -4.76
N PHE A 51 0.74 -7.27 -5.41
CA PHE A 51 -0.12 -6.18 -4.97
C PHE A 51 -0.63 -6.34 -3.53
N PRO A 52 -1.30 -7.44 -3.11
CA PRO A 52 -1.81 -7.55 -1.76
C PRO A 52 -0.70 -7.57 -0.72
N LEU A 53 0.45 -8.21 -1.01
CA LEU A 53 1.62 -8.21 -0.11
C LEU A 53 2.19 -6.80 0.10
N LEU A 54 2.43 -6.08 -1.00
CA LEU A 54 2.96 -4.71 -0.95
C LEU A 54 1.96 -3.75 -0.31
N TRP A 55 0.69 -3.89 -0.63
CA TRP A 55 -0.35 -3.02 -0.10
C TRP A 55 -0.53 -3.21 1.40
N LEU A 56 -0.59 -4.46 1.89
CA LEU A 56 -0.66 -4.73 3.33
C LEU A 56 0.55 -4.16 4.06
N GLY A 57 1.76 -4.35 3.51
CA GLY A 57 2.99 -3.79 4.10
C GLY A 57 2.97 -2.26 4.17
N LEU A 58 2.66 -1.59 3.06
CA LEU A 58 2.59 -0.13 2.97
C LEU A 58 1.47 0.45 3.84
N PHE A 59 0.31 -0.20 3.85
CA PHE A 59 -0.82 0.23 4.66
C PHE A 59 -0.54 0.05 6.15
N ALA A 60 0.07 -1.06 6.57
CA ALA A 60 0.51 -1.24 7.95
C ALA A 60 1.54 -0.19 8.37
N ALA A 61 2.52 0.12 7.51
CA ALA A 61 3.50 1.18 7.76
C ALA A 61 2.82 2.57 7.88
N PHE A 62 1.85 2.87 7.02
CA PHE A 62 1.06 4.10 7.12
C PHE A 62 0.29 4.18 8.44
N VAL A 63 -0.46 3.13 8.81
CA VAL A 63 -1.26 3.12 10.04
C VAL A 63 -0.36 3.22 11.28
N THR A 64 0.74 2.48 11.33
CA THR A 64 1.69 2.53 12.46
C THR A 64 2.35 3.90 12.58
N GLY A 65 2.82 4.48 11.46
CA GLY A 65 3.36 5.83 11.42
C GLY A 65 2.35 6.90 11.82
N TRP A 66 1.09 6.77 11.36
CA TRP A 66 0.01 7.68 11.73
C TRP A 66 -0.34 7.59 13.22
N ILE A 67 -0.45 6.38 13.78
CA ILE A 67 -0.69 6.17 15.22
C ILE A 67 0.46 6.74 16.04
N TRP A 68 1.70 6.49 15.61
CA TRP A 68 2.90 7.01 16.27
C TRP A 68 2.91 8.53 16.25
N TYR A 69 2.71 9.15 15.08
CA TYR A 69 2.60 10.60 14.93
C TYR A 69 1.49 11.18 15.82
N ALA A 70 0.30 10.58 15.81
CA ALA A 70 -0.83 11.03 16.63
C ALA A 70 -0.53 10.92 18.14
N ARG A 71 0.23 9.90 18.57
CA ARG A 71 0.63 9.73 19.97
C ARG A 71 1.73 10.73 20.39
N HIS A 72 2.69 11.00 19.51
CA HIS A 72 3.81 11.89 19.81
C HIS A 72 3.49 13.38 19.64
N ARG A 73 2.44 13.72 18.88
CA ARG A 73 1.94 15.10 18.75
C ARG A 73 1.43 15.72 20.07
N HIS A 74 1.22 14.91 21.12
CA HIS A 74 0.76 15.34 22.44
C HIS A 74 1.86 15.41 23.51
N ARG A 75 3.14 15.17 23.16
CA ARG A 75 4.25 15.42 24.09
C ARG A 75 4.84 16.82 23.81
N PRO A 76 4.83 17.74 24.80
CA PRO A 76 5.39 19.08 24.64
C PRO A 76 6.90 19.06 24.40
#